data_AF-A0A821IBH2-F1
#
_entry.id   AF-A0A821IBH2-F1
#
_cell.length_a   1.000
_cell.length_b   1.000
_cell.length_c   1.000
_cell.angle_alpha   90.00
_cell.angle_beta   90.00
_cell.angle_gamma   90.00
#
_symmetry.space_group_name_H-M   'P 1'
#
loop_
_entity.id
_entity.type
_entity.pdbx_description
1 polymer ?
#
loop_
_entity_poly.entity_id
_entity_poly.type
_entity_poly.pdbx_seq_one_letter_code
_entity_poly.pdbx_strand_id
1 'polypeptide(L)'
;MKLNDVINIHRPVEIHISKDNEPIDGSPIIVNAFDPSAVNLIDFPDKIQINATNRFIIDPTKAGKGSLKVSVKGPNNRSLPITVLKRSNGHVAVEFQPIASGKFEKKNKEFLL
;
A
#
# COMPACT_ATOMS: atom_id res chain seq x y z
N MET A 1 2.09 -17.38 17.91
CA MET A 1 1.60 -15.99 18.09
C MET A 1 1.14 -15.50 16.72
N LYS A 2 -0.18 -15.55 16.46
CA LYS A 2 -0.77 -15.12 15.18
C LYS A 2 -1.12 -13.65 15.29
N LEU A 3 -0.65 -12.82 14.35
CA LEU A 3 -1.02 -11.40 14.34
C LEU A 3 -1.27 -10.96 12.90
N ASN A 4 -2.56 -10.98 12.53
CA ASN A 4 -3.09 -10.34 11.34
C ASN A 4 -3.08 -8.82 11.57
N ASP A 5 -1.94 -8.17 11.37
CA ASP A 5 -1.83 -6.71 11.54
C ASP A 5 -2.29 -5.95 10.29
N VAL A 6 -3.60 -5.70 10.24
CA VAL A 6 -4.21 -4.68 9.39
C VAL A 6 -3.85 -3.30 9.95
N ILE A 7 -3.27 -2.41 9.14
CA ILE A 7 -2.85 -1.06 9.55
C ILE A 7 -3.77 -0.02 8.94
N ASN A 8 -4.19 0.96 9.73
CA ASN A 8 -5.06 2.06 9.30
C ASN A 8 -4.27 3.35 9.05
N ILE A 9 -4.55 4.06 7.94
CA ILE A 9 -3.94 5.36 7.55
C ILE A 9 -5.05 6.39 7.38
N HIS A 10 -4.95 7.60 7.94
CA HIS A 10 -6.10 8.51 8.14
C HIS A 10 -6.11 9.78 7.25
N ARG A 11 -7.20 9.99 6.49
CA ARG A 11 -7.84 11.30 6.25
C ARG A 11 -9.37 11.14 6.13
N PRO A 12 -10.19 11.67 7.06
CA PRO A 12 -11.65 11.69 6.91
C PRO A 12 -12.09 12.67 5.82
N VAL A 13 -13.21 12.38 5.16
CA VAL A 13 -13.90 13.29 4.23
C VAL A 13 -15.22 13.69 4.87
N GLU A 14 -15.56 14.97 4.80
CA GLU A 14 -16.82 15.53 5.28
C GLU A 14 -17.82 15.64 4.12
N ILE A 15 -19.00 15.07 4.31
CA ILE A 15 -20.10 15.18 3.36
C ILE A 15 -21.18 16.07 4.00
N HIS A 16 -21.44 17.22 3.39
CA HIS A 16 -22.51 18.13 3.81
C HIS A 16 -23.79 17.80 3.07
N ILE A 17 -24.89 17.64 3.82
CA ILE A 17 -26.22 17.42 3.25
C ILE A 17 -27.13 18.51 3.81
N SER A 18 -27.80 19.23 2.91
CA SER A 18 -28.77 20.27 3.26
C SER A 18 -30.08 20.09 2.50
N LYS A 19 -31.17 20.53 3.12
CA LYS A 19 -32.49 20.68 2.52
C LYS A 19 -32.86 22.15 2.62
N ASP A 20 -33.22 22.77 1.50
CA ASP A 20 -33.59 24.20 1.45
C ASP A 20 -32.52 25.13 2.07
N ASN A 21 -31.24 24.84 1.81
CA ASN A 21 -30.06 25.49 2.39
C ASN A 21 -29.86 25.31 3.91
N GLU A 22 -30.71 24.55 4.60
CA GLU A 22 -30.51 24.18 6.00
C GLU A 22 -29.86 22.78 6.11
N PRO A 23 -28.80 22.62 6.92
CA PRO A 23 -28.23 21.30 7.19
C PRO A 23 -29.27 20.34 7.77
N ILE A 24 -29.31 19.11 7.27
CA ILE A 24 -30.14 18.07 7.89
C ILE A 24 -29.48 17.53 9.16
N ASP A 25 -30.29 16.93 10.03
CA ASP A 25 -29.77 16.19 11.19
C ASP A 25 -28.74 15.14 10.76
N GLY A 26 -27.56 15.18 11.40
CA GLY A 26 -26.44 14.29 11.09
C GLY A 26 -25.46 14.80 10.03
N SER A 27 -25.68 16.00 9.47
CA SER A 27 -24.69 16.69 8.63
C SER A 27 -23.74 17.57 9.47
N PRO A 28 -22.40 17.55 9.22
CA PRO A 28 -21.72 16.75 8.20
C PRO A 28 -21.54 15.29 8.63
N ILE A 29 -21.62 14.38 7.65
CA ILE A 29 -21.28 12.97 7.84
C ILE A 29 -19.78 12.81 7.58
N ILE A 30 -19.08 12.24 8.55
CA ILE A 30 -17.65 11.93 8.44
C ILE A 30 -17.48 10.51 7.90
N VAL A 31 -16.94 10.36 6.70
CA VAL A 31 -16.63 9.06 6.09
C VAL A 31 -15.12 8.88 5.93
N ASN A 32 -14.65 7.62 6.03
CA ASN A 32 -13.27 7.29 5.70
C ASN A 32 -13.21 6.94 4.21
N ALA A 33 -12.61 7.80 3.39
CA ALA A 33 -12.35 7.50 1.99
C ALA A 33 -11.04 6.72 1.80
N PHE A 34 -10.97 5.90 0.77
CA PHE A 34 -9.76 5.21 0.33
C PHE A 34 -9.58 5.40 -1.18
N ASP A 35 -8.36 5.75 -1.60
CA ASP A 35 -7.92 5.89 -2.98
C ASP A 35 -6.72 4.93 -3.23
N PRO A 36 -6.97 3.73 -3.78
CA PRO A 36 -5.92 2.77 -4.09
C PRO A 36 -4.90 3.28 -5.13
N SER A 37 -5.31 4.23 -5.97
CA SER A 37 -4.44 4.84 -6.99
C SER A 37 -3.36 5.71 -6.36
N ALA A 38 -3.63 6.28 -5.18
CA ALA A 38 -2.71 7.15 -4.47
C ALA A 38 -1.59 6.42 -3.70
N VAL A 39 -1.52 5.08 -3.71
CA VAL A 39 -0.36 4.35 -3.19
C VAL A 39 0.78 4.40 -4.22
N ASN A 40 1.93 4.96 -3.84
CA ASN A 40 3.08 5.14 -4.72
C ASN A 40 4.19 4.14 -4.43
N LEU A 41 4.91 3.73 -5.48
CA LEU A 41 6.15 2.97 -5.35
C LEU A 41 7.33 3.95 -5.46
N ILE A 42 8.17 3.97 -4.45
CA ILE A 42 9.32 4.86 -4.28
C ILE A 42 10.59 4.00 -4.20
N ASP A 43 11.72 4.54 -4.65
CA ASP A 43 13.05 3.90 -4.55
C ASP A 43 13.07 2.45 -5.06
N PHE A 44 12.39 2.19 -6.19
CA PHE A 44 12.51 0.89 -6.83
C PHE A 44 13.87 0.79 -7.53
N PRO A 45 14.70 -0.21 -7.23
CA PRO A 45 16.06 -0.28 -7.74
C PRO A 45 16.09 -0.56 -9.25
N ASP A 46 16.91 0.19 -9.98
CA ASP A 46 17.12 0.01 -11.43
C ASP A 46 17.70 -1.36 -11.79
N LYS A 47 18.48 -1.94 -10.86
CA LYS A 47 19.10 -3.25 -11.01
C LYS A 47 18.80 -4.09 -9.78
N ILE A 48 18.30 -5.29 -10.01
CA ILE A 48 18.08 -6.29 -8.98
C ILE A 48 19.30 -7.20 -8.89
N GLN A 49 19.94 -7.24 -7.72
CA GLN A 49 21.08 -8.10 -7.45
C GLN A 49 20.64 -9.47 -6.96
N ILE A 50 21.10 -10.52 -7.64
CA ILE A 50 20.82 -11.92 -7.26
C ILE A 50 21.64 -12.25 -6.00
N ASN A 51 21.06 -13.05 -5.11
CA ASN A 51 21.65 -13.46 -3.83
C ASN A 51 22.00 -12.30 -2.88
N ALA A 52 21.54 -11.08 -3.17
CA ALA A 52 21.68 -9.93 -2.29
C ALA A 52 20.30 -9.39 -1.88
N THR A 53 20.24 -8.71 -0.74
CA THR A 53 19.03 -8.02 -0.30
C THR A 53 18.77 -6.80 -1.18
N ASN A 54 17.62 -6.80 -1.84
CA ASN A 54 17.11 -5.67 -2.59
C ASN A 54 15.96 -5.04 -1.82
N ARG A 55 15.75 -3.74 -1.99
CA ARG A 55 14.75 -2.98 -1.25
C ARG A 55 14.02 -2.01 -2.14
N PHE A 56 12.73 -1.83 -1.91
CA PHE A 56 11.95 -0.69 -2.41
C PHE A 56 11.02 -0.16 -1.33
N ILE A 57 10.49 1.04 -1.54
CA ILE A 57 9.60 1.74 -0.62
C ILE A 57 8.20 1.87 -1.23
N ILE A 58 7.17 1.73 -0.42
CA ILE A 58 5.79 2.02 -0.76
C ILE A 58 5.35 3.21 0.10
N ASP A 59 4.77 4.23 -0.53
CA ASP A 59 4.11 5.35 0.14
C ASP A 59 2.59 5.22 -0.04
N PRO A 60 1.88 4.68 0.97
CA PRO A 60 0.43 4.61 0.99
C PRO A 60 -0.23 5.82 1.67
N THR A 61 0.52 6.85 2.07
CA THR A 61 0.04 7.90 2.98
C THR A 61 -1.13 8.71 2.43
N LYS A 62 -1.26 8.79 1.10
CA LYS A 62 -2.36 9.48 0.40
C LYS A 62 -3.54 8.58 0.04
N ALA A 63 -3.43 7.28 0.28
CA ALA A 63 -4.46 6.33 -0.12
C ALA A 63 -5.64 6.24 0.84
N GLY A 64 -5.60 6.88 2.01
CA GLY A 64 -6.67 6.72 3.01
C GLY A 64 -6.65 5.34 3.69
N LYS A 65 -7.74 4.97 4.37
CA LYS A 65 -7.75 3.75 5.21
C LYS A 65 -7.88 2.48 4.37
N GLY A 66 -6.93 1.57 4.50
CA GLY A 66 -7.00 0.26 3.86
C GLY A 66 -5.85 -0.67 4.23
N SER A 67 -5.99 -1.96 3.90
CA SER A 67 -4.94 -2.96 4.08
C SER A 67 -4.02 -3.01 2.86
N LEU A 68 -2.70 -2.98 3.07
CA LEU A 68 -1.73 -3.17 2.00
C LEU A 68 -1.23 -4.62 1.99
N LYS A 69 -1.47 -5.34 0.89
CA LYS A 69 -0.88 -6.66 0.63
C LYS A 69 0.23 -6.52 -0.39
N VAL A 70 1.42 -7.02 -0.05
CA VAL A 70 2.59 -6.96 -0.93
C VAL A 70 3.06 -8.38 -1.24
N SER A 71 3.39 -8.63 -2.51
CA SER A 71 4.06 -9.86 -2.94
C SER A 71 5.07 -9.52 -4.03
N VAL A 72 6.26 -10.11 -3.93
CA VAL A 72 7.27 -10.03 -5.01
C VAL A 72 7.29 -11.38 -5.70
N LYS A 73 7.25 -11.39 -7.03
CA LYS A 73 7.38 -12.60 -7.84
C LYS A 73 8.63 -12.53 -8.68
N GLY A 74 9.35 -13.64 -8.76
CA GLY A 74 10.50 -13.81 -9.64
C GLY A 74 10.08 -14.05 -11.10
N PRO A 75 11.07 -14.16 -12.01
CA PRO A 75 10.85 -14.31 -13.46
C PRO A 75 10.01 -15.54 -13.85
N ASN A 76 9.99 -16.58 -13.02
CA ASN A 76 9.19 -17.80 -13.21
C ASN A 76 7.81 -17.74 -12.50
N ASN A 77 7.34 -16.53 -12.16
CA ASN A 77 6.09 -16.28 -11.44
C ASN A 77 6.02 -16.92 -10.03
N ARG A 78 7.16 -17.39 -9.49
CA ARG A 78 7.25 -17.87 -8.10
C ARG A 78 7.34 -16.70 -7.14
N SER A 79 6.55 -16.73 -6.08
CA SER A 79 6.64 -15.77 -4.99
C SER A 79 7.99 -15.88 -4.29
N LEU A 80 8.63 -14.73 -4.07
CA LEU A 80 9.82 -14.62 -3.25
C LEU A 80 9.44 -14.34 -1.79
N PRO A 81 10.22 -14.83 -0.82
CA PRO A 81 10.08 -14.37 0.56
C PRO A 81 10.39 -12.87 0.62
N ILE A 82 9.59 -12.15 1.40
CA ILE A 82 9.75 -10.71 1.61
C ILE A 82 9.72 -10.38 3.09
N THR A 83 10.48 -9.36 3.46
CA THR A 83 10.39 -8.70 4.77
C THR A 83 9.72 -7.35 4.58
N VAL A 84 8.70 -7.08 5.39
CA VAL A 84 7.93 -5.82 5.33
C VAL A 84 8.20 -5.03 6.60
N LEU A 85 8.77 -3.83 6.46
CA LEU A 85 9.15 -2.94 7.55
C LEU A 85 8.34 -1.65 7.48
N LYS A 86 7.51 -1.42 8.50
CA LYS A 86 6.74 -0.18 8.63
C LYS A 86 7.65 0.91 9.19
N ARG A 87 7.64 2.09 8.57
CA ARG A 87 8.39 3.26 9.04
C ARG A 87 7.46 4.21 9.80
N SER A 88 8.03 5.00 10.70
CA SER A 88 7.29 5.99 11.51
C SER A 88 6.61 7.07 10.67
N ASN A 89 7.10 7.34 9.46
CA ASN A 89 6.51 8.29 8.51
C ASN A 89 5.35 7.71 7.67
N GLY A 90 4.87 6.49 7.99
CA GLY A 90 3.79 5.83 7.25
C GLY A 90 4.22 5.13 5.96
N HIS A 91 5.49 5.24 5.55
CA HIS A 91 6.01 4.47 4.44
C HIS A 91 6.25 3.01 4.84
N VAL A 92 6.25 2.13 3.85
CA VAL A 92 6.50 0.70 4.01
C VAL A 92 7.72 0.32 3.19
N ALA A 93 8.77 -0.17 3.84
CA ALA A 93 9.91 -0.75 3.16
C ALA A 93 9.68 -2.25 2.92
N VAL A 94 10.00 -2.70 1.72
CA VAL A 94 9.90 -4.11 1.32
C VAL A 94 11.28 -4.57 0.91
N GLU A 95 11.75 -5.62 1.56
CA GLU A 95 13.06 -6.24 1.30
C GLU A 95 12.86 -7.65 0.78
N PHE A 96 13.66 -8.04 -0.21
CA PHE A 96 13.59 -9.35 -0.85
C PHE A 96 14.96 -9.78 -1.38
N GLN A 97 15.19 -11.09 -1.45
CA GLN A 97 16.42 -11.67 -1.97
C GLN A 97 16.09 -12.62 -3.13
N PRO A 98 16.33 -12.21 -4.38
CA PRO A 98 16.07 -13.06 -5.53
C PRO A 98 17.20 -14.08 -5.71
N ILE A 99 16.82 -15.33 -5.99
CA ILE A 99 17.75 -16.45 -6.20
C ILE A 99 17.90 -16.84 -7.68
N ALA A 100 17.18 -16.17 -8.58
CA ALA A 100 17.18 -16.44 -10.01
C ALA A 100 17.33 -15.15 -10.81
N SER A 101 18.10 -15.22 -11.90
CA SER A 101 18.23 -14.13 -12.87
C SER A 101 16.97 -14.00 -13.71
N GLY A 102 16.63 -12.76 -14.08
CA GLY A 102 15.61 -12.46 -15.05
C GLY A 102 14.95 -11.11 -14.81
N LYS A 103 13.97 -10.78 -15.64
CA LYS A 103 13.28 -9.49 -15.61
C LYS A 103 12.24 -9.49 -14.48
N PHE A 104 12.36 -8.52 -13.59
CA PHE A 104 11.34 -8.22 -12.59
C PHE A 104 10.41 -7.14 -13.16
N GLU A 105 9.11 -7.41 -13.20
CA GLU A 105 8.12 -6.45 -13.69
C GLU A 105 7.25 -5.94 -12.55
N LYS A 106 7.13 -4.62 -12.48
CA LYS A 106 6.14 -3.97 -11.62
C LYS A 106 4.76 -4.20 -12.23
N LYS A 107 3.98 -5.11 -11.66
CA LYS A 107 2.55 -5.25 -12.00
C LYS A 107 1.71 -4.35 -11.11
N ASN A 108 0.75 -3.65 -11.72
CA ASN A 108 -0.20 -2.80 -11.01
C ASN A 108 -1.12 -3.63 -10.11
N LYS A 109 -1.48 -3.04 -8.97
CA LYS A 109 -2.13 -3.68 -7.82
C LYS A 109 -3.44 -4.37 -8.19
N GLU A 110 -3.57 -5.64 -7.84
CA GLU A 110 -4.87 -6.26 -7.59
C GLU A 110 -5.23 -5.95 -6.12
N PHE A 111 -6.11 -4.98 -5.90
CA PHE A 111 -6.73 -4.79 -4.59
C PHE A 111 -7.93 -5.72 -4.50
N LEU A 112 -7.89 -6.68 -3.58
CA LEU A 112 -9.07 -7.45 -3.19
C LEU A 112 -9.82 -6.62 -2.14
N LEU A 113 -11.05 -6.23 -2.47
CA LEU A 113 -12.02 -5.65 -1.52
C LEU A 113 -12.47 -6.71 -0.52
#